data_AF-A0A838TF42-F1
#
_entry.id   AF-A0A838TF42-F1
#
_cell.length_a   1.000
_cell.length_b   1.000
_cell.length_c   1.000
_cell.angle_alpha   90.00
_cell.angle_beta   90.00
_cell.angle_gamma   90.00
#
_symmetry.space_group_name_H-M   'P 1'
#
loop_
_entity.id
_entity.type
_entity.pdbx_description
1 polymer ?
#
loop_
_entity_poly.entity_id
_entity_poly.type
_entity_poly.pdbx_seq_one_letter_code
_entity_poly.pdbx_strand_id
1 'polypeptide(L)'
;MGLMSFIRGQLIAIIEWTDDSRDTISFRFEDNDAEIKRGAQLIVRESQIAQFVYMGEFGDTFGPGKHSLTTDNIPILTTLKSWKYGFESPFKADVYFVTTRLFTGNKWGTANPIMMRDQDFGIVRVRAFGTYDFRVSDPKLMLKEVAGSDRNFRLDEFTETMRSRIVSIFSDALASAKIPVLDVATRYQEVGEAL
;
A
#
# COMPACT_ATOMS: atom_id res chain seq x y z
N MET A 1 2.75 20.25 -45.57
CA MET A 1 2.19 19.29 -44.59
C MET A 1 3.37 18.55 -43.98
N GLY A 2 3.80 19.00 -42.80
CA GLY A 2 5.22 19.04 -42.44
C GLY A 2 5.72 17.89 -41.58
N LEU A 3 6.97 17.49 -41.86
CA LEU A 3 7.81 16.57 -41.08
C LEU A 3 7.89 16.90 -39.57
N MET A 4 7.49 18.11 -39.15
CA MET A 4 7.44 18.56 -37.76
C MET A 4 6.39 17.84 -36.89
N SER A 5 5.35 17.20 -37.46
CA SER A 5 4.43 16.38 -36.64
C SER A 5 5.02 15.00 -36.29
N PHE A 6 6.05 14.55 -37.01
CA PHE A 6 6.69 13.26 -36.80
C PHE A 6 7.72 13.31 -35.66
N ILE A 7 8.41 14.44 -35.49
CA ILE A 7 9.45 14.62 -34.46
C ILE A 7 8.84 14.84 -33.05
N ARG A 8 7.58 15.32 -32.95
CA ARG A 8 6.86 15.42 -31.66
C ARG A 8 6.38 14.07 -31.10
N GLY A 9 6.40 13.00 -31.88
CA GLY A 9 5.88 11.68 -31.51
C GLY A 9 6.83 10.80 -30.69
N GLN A 10 8.10 11.19 -30.54
CA GLN A 10 9.14 10.41 -29.86
C GLN A 10 9.67 11.06 -28.57
N LEU A 11 8.85 11.86 -27.87
CA LEU A 11 9.19 12.17 -26.49
C LEU A 11 9.03 10.87 -25.68
N ILE A 12 10.15 10.37 -25.14
CA ILE A 12 10.17 9.26 -24.20
C ILE A 12 9.22 9.62 -23.05
N ALA A 13 8.12 8.87 -22.90
CA ALA A 13 7.21 9.05 -21.78
C ALA A 13 7.94 8.63 -20.50
N ILE A 14 8.00 9.53 -19.51
CA ILE A 14 8.54 9.22 -18.19
C ILE A 14 7.35 8.97 -17.26
N ILE A 15 7.33 7.77 -16.67
CA ILE A 15 6.36 7.38 -15.65
C ILE A 15 7.09 7.44 -14.33
N GLU A 16 6.75 8.44 -13.51
CA GLU A 16 7.32 8.63 -12.19
C GLU A 16 6.28 9.25 -11.26
N TRP A 17 6.45 9.01 -9.97
CA TRP A 17 5.65 9.66 -8.94
C TRP A 17 6.55 10.19 -7.83
N THR A 18 6.33 11.45 -7.46
CA THR A 18 6.91 12.09 -6.29
C THR A 18 5.79 12.36 -5.29
N ASP A 19 5.95 11.86 -4.08
CA ASP A 19 5.01 12.09 -2.99
C ASP A 19 5.41 13.34 -2.21
N ASP A 20 4.57 14.37 -2.25
CA ASP A 20 4.78 15.62 -1.55
C ASP A 20 4.05 15.66 -0.19
N SER A 21 3.08 14.76 0.03
CA SER A 21 2.16 14.82 1.17
C SER A 21 2.59 13.97 2.37
N ARG A 22 3.48 12.99 2.15
CA ARG A 22 3.99 12.05 3.17
C ARG A 22 2.90 11.20 3.84
N ASP A 23 1.71 11.15 3.27
CA ASP A 23 0.57 10.38 3.79
C ASP A 23 -0.08 9.49 2.74
N THR A 24 0.43 9.44 1.51
CA THR A 24 -0.04 8.51 0.49
C THR A 24 0.65 7.15 0.64
N ILE A 25 -0.18 6.11 0.79
CA ILE A 25 0.27 4.71 0.86
C ILE A 25 0.37 4.13 -0.55
N SER A 26 -0.62 4.38 -1.41
CA SER A 26 -0.53 4.04 -2.84
C SER A 26 -1.17 5.07 -3.74
N PHE A 27 -0.55 5.27 -4.90
CA PHE A 27 -0.98 6.18 -5.94
C PHE A 27 -1.06 5.45 -7.28
N ARG A 28 -2.18 5.55 -7.99
CA ARG A 28 -2.32 5.07 -9.36
C ARG A 28 -1.93 6.20 -10.32
N PHE A 29 -0.90 5.97 -11.12
CA PHE A 29 -0.46 6.90 -12.16
C PHE A 29 -1.59 7.15 -13.16
N GLU A 30 -1.90 8.42 -13.40
CA GLU A 30 -2.93 8.82 -14.35
C GLU A 30 -2.30 9.15 -15.71
N ASP A 31 -2.63 8.35 -16.72
CA ASP A 31 -2.50 8.73 -18.13
C ASP A 31 -3.90 8.71 -18.74
N ASN A 32 -4.24 9.74 -19.53
CA ASN A 32 -5.62 10.00 -19.98
C ASN A 32 -6.23 8.81 -20.75
N ASP A 33 -5.39 7.98 -21.39
CA ASP A 33 -5.79 6.78 -22.11
C ASP A 33 -5.21 5.47 -21.52
N ALA A 34 -4.47 5.56 -20.40
CA ALA A 34 -3.68 4.48 -19.79
C ALA A 34 -2.72 3.79 -20.78
N GLU A 35 -2.28 4.51 -21.83
CA GLU A 35 -1.50 3.95 -22.92
C GLU A 35 0.00 4.14 -22.67
N ILE A 36 0.65 3.09 -22.18
CA ILE A 36 2.09 3.12 -21.97
C ILE A 36 2.78 3.00 -23.33
N LYS A 37 3.45 4.09 -23.73
CA LYS A 37 4.22 4.16 -24.97
C LYS A 37 5.43 3.21 -24.92
N ARG A 38 5.72 2.55 -26.05
CA ARG A 38 6.92 1.70 -26.18
C ARG A 38 8.18 2.51 -25.93
N GLY A 39 9.06 2.04 -25.04
CA GLY A 39 10.29 2.74 -24.68
C GLY A 39 10.12 3.80 -23.61
N ALA A 40 8.93 3.90 -23.00
CA ALA A 40 8.72 4.70 -21.80
C ALA A 40 9.74 4.32 -20.69
N GLN A 41 10.11 5.29 -19.88
CA GLN A 41 11.02 5.09 -18.75
C GLN A 41 10.22 5.16 -17.47
N LEU A 42 10.26 4.09 -16.68
CA LEU A 42 9.73 4.05 -15.34
C LEU A 42 10.84 4.44 -14.36
N ILE A 43 10.58 5.43 -13.51
CA ILE A 43 11.49 5.83 -12.44
C ILE A 43 10.79 5.55 -11.11
N VAL A 44 11.34 4.60 -10.37
CA VAL A 44 10.84 4.21 -9.04
C VAL A 44 11.81 4.74 -7.98
N ARG A 45 11.30 5.42 -6.96
CA ARG A 45 12.12 5.95 -5.86
C ARG A 45 12.52 4.84 -4.88
N GLU A 46 13.58 5.07 -4.11
CA GLU A 46 14.09 4.14 -3.08
C GLU A 46 13.02 3.67 -2.07
N SER A 47 12.08 4.55 -1.72
CA SER A 47 10.99 4.26 -0.79
C SER A 47 9.69 3.81 -1.46
N GLN A 48 9.77 3.34 -2.71
CA GLN A 48 8.61 2.98 -3.50
C GLN A 48 8.80 1.64 -4.22
N ILE A 49 7.68 1.03 -4.58
CA ILE A 49 7.59 -0.04 -5.56
C ILE A 49 6.52 0.35 -6.58
N ALA A 50 6.77 0.07 -7.86
CA ALA A 50 5.76 0.19 -8.90
C ALA A 50 5.16 -1.18 -9.23
N GLN A 51 3.85 -1.32 -9.14
CA GLN A 51 3.10 -2.51 -9.47
C GLN A 51 2.24 -2.27 -10.69
N PHE A 52 2.43 -3.08 -11.74
CA PHE A 52 1.61 -3.01 -12.94
C PHE A 52 0.35 -3.84 -12.77
N VAL A 53 -0.77 -3.36 -13.31
CA VAL A 53 -2.01 -4.13 -13.44
C VAL A 53 -2.43 -4.09 -14.91
N TYR A 54 -2.60 -5.27 -15.49
CA TYR A 54 -2.94 -5.44 -16.90
C TYR A 54 -4.23 -6.24 -17.01
N MET A 55 -5.25 -5.67 -17.67
CA MET A 55 -6.56 -6.31 -17.84
C MET A 55 -7.19 -6.84 -16.54
N GLY A 56 -6.90 -6.17 -15.41
CA GLY A 56 -7.40 -6.56 -14.09
C GLY A 56 -6.53 -7.58 -13.34
N GLU A 57 -5.40 -8.01 -13.90
CA GLU A 57 -4.46 -8.94 -13.26
C GLU A 57 -3.14 -8.26 -12.88
N PHE A 58 -2.54 -8.67 -11.77
CA PHE A 58 -1.26 -8.13 -11.32
C PHE A 58 -0.13 -8.58 -12.23
N GLY A 59 0.45 -7.59 -12.93
CA GLY A 59 1.64 -7.70 -13.75
C GLY A 59 2.94 -7.73 -12.94
N ASP A 60 4.00 -7.25 -13.60
CA ASP A 60 5.33 -7.14 -13.04
C ASP A 60 5.43 -6.08 -11.94
N THR A 61 6.39 -6.29 -11.05
CA THR A 61 6.68 -5.45 -9.90
C THR A 61 8.10 -4.91 -10.03
N PHE A 62 8.23 -3.58 -10.06
CA PHE A 62 9.51 -2.89 -10.22
C PHE A 62 9.92 -2.23 -8.91
N GLY A 63 11.09 -2.62 -8.40
CA GLY A 63 11.73 -1.96 -7.27
C GLY A 63 12.39 -0.63 -7.65
N PRO A 64 13.11 0.01 -6.71
CA PRO A 64 13.79 1.28 -6.93
C PRO A 64 14.72 1.28 -8.15
N GLY A 65 14.80 2.44 -8.82
CA GLY A 65 15.70 2.66 -9.95
C GLY A 65 14.97 3.03 -11.25
N LYS A 66 15.75 3.06 -12.33
CA LYS A 66 15.29 3.39 -13.68
C LYS A 66 15.08 2.11 -14.47
N HIS A 67 13.87 1.94 -15.01
CA HIS A 67 13.48 0.76 -15.77
C HIS A 67 12.99 1.18 -17.16
N SER A 68 13.47 0.48 -18.19
CA SER A 68 13.01 0.70 -19.56
C SER A 68 11.81 -0.20 -19.84
N LEU A 69 10.66 0.40 -20.11
CA LEU A 69 9.43 -0.30 -20.43
C LEU A 69 9.42 -0.65 -21.92
N THR A 70 9.98 -1.81 -22.23
CA THR A 70 9.91 -2.44 -23.55
C THR A 70 9.09 -3.71 -23.46
N THR A 71 8.29 -3.99 -24.50
CA THR A 71 7.40 -5.16 -24.59
C THR A 71 8.11 -6.50 -24.32
N ASP A 72 9.42 -6.55 -24.55
CA ASP A 72 10.22 -7.76 -24.33
C ASP A 72 10.65 -8.01 -22.87
N ASN A 73 10.57 -7.00 -21.99
CA ASN A 73 11.10 -7.06 -20.61
C ASN A 73 10.02 -7.15 -19.52
N ILE A 74 8.75 -7.35 -19.90
CA ILE A 74 7.61 -7.46 -18.98
C ILE A 74 7.08 -8.91 -19.07
N PRO A 75 7.53 -9.85 -18.19
CA PRO A 75 7.16 -11.26 -18.14
C PRO A 75 5.66 -11.60 -18.35
N ILE A 76 4.75 -10.77 -17.83
CA ILE A 76 3.32 -11.04 -17.98
C ILE A 76 2.81 -10.61 -19.38
N LEU A 77 3.38 -9.57 -19.98
CA LEU A 77 3.08 -9.20 -21.38
C LEU A 77 3.70 -10.18 -22.38
N THR A 78 4.81 -10.84 -22.03
CA THR A 78 5.41 -11.89 -22.87
C THR A 78 4.60 -13.19 -22.87
N THR A 79 3.83 -13.48 -21.83
CA THR A 79 2.90 -14.63 -21.81
C THR A 79 1.65 -14.36 -22.69
N LEU A 80 1.32 -13.08 -22.90
CA LEU A 80 0.29 -12.60 -23.84
C LEU A 80 0.80 -12.38 -25.28
N LYS A 81 2.07 -12.73 -25.58
CA LYS A 81 2.67 -12.66 -26.94
C LYS A 81 1.92 -13.48 -28.02
N SER A 82 0.93 -14.26 -27.64
CA SER A 82 0.07 -15.03 -28.55
C SER A 82 -1.07 -14.22 -29.17
N TRP A 83 -1.24 -12.93 -28.83
CA TRP A 83 -2.25 -12.09 -29.46
C TRP A 83 -1.85 -11.70 -30.90
N LYS A 84 -2.69 -12.09 -31.87
CA LYS A 84 -2.50 -12.05 -33.34
C LYS A 84 -2.21 -10.69 -34.01
N TYR A 85 -2.13 -9.59 -33.30
CA TYR A 85 -1.91 -8.25 -33.88
C TYR A 85 -0.53 -7.75 -33.47
N GLY A 86 0.39 -7.61 -34.43
CA GLY A 86 1.79 -7.29 -34.22
C GLY A 86 2.03 -6.16 -33.21
N PHE A 87 2.97 -6.40 -32.29
CA PHE A 87 3.29 -5.66 -31.06
C PHE A 87 3.96 -4.28 -31.28
N GLU A 88 3.51 -3.52 -32.28
CA GLU A 88 3.94 -2.14 -32.56
C GLU A 88 3.06 -1.09 -31.86
N SER A 89 1.98 -1.50 -31.18
CA SER A 89 0.98 -0.60 -30.59
C SER A 89 1.20 -0.33 -29.09
N PRO A 90 0.81 0.86 -28.59
CA PRO A 90 0.71 1.14 -27.15
C PRO A 90 -0.12 0.07 -26.43
N PHE A 91 0.20 -0.19 -25.16
CA PHE A 91 -0.54 -1.15 -24.34
C PHE A 91 -1.22 -0.44 -23.18
N LYS A 92 -2.41 -0.94 -22.80
CA LYS A 92 -3.19 -0.42 -21.67
C LYS A 92 -2.81 -1.15 -20.38
N ALA A 93 -2.26 -0.42 -19.42
CA ALA A 93 -1.92 -0.94 -18.11
C ALA A 93 -2.03 0.18 -17.06
N ASP A 94 -2.50 -0.17 -15.87
CA ASP A 94 -2.41 0.70 -14.71
C ASP A 94 -1.05 0.51 -14.04
N VAL A 95 -0.47 1.61 -13.56
CA VAL A 95 0.76 1.59 -12.76
C VAL A 95 0.44 2.15 -11.38
N TYR A 96 0.58 1.32 -10.36
CA TYR A 96 0.44 1.71 -8.97
C TYR A 96 1.81 1.92 -8.35
N PHE A 97 2.07 3.10 -7.83
CA PHE A 97 3.20 3.34 -6.94
C PHE A 97 2.75 3.08 -5.50
N VAL A 98 3.51 2.23 -4.79
CA VAL A 98 3.26 1.86 -3.40
C VAL A 98 4.43 2.30 -2.55
N THR A 99 4.16 3.06 -1.50
CA THR A 99 5.17 3.55 -0.56
C THR A 99 5.59 2.44 0.41
N THR A 100 6.88 2.14 0.46
CA THR A 100 7.45 1.03 1.26
C THR A 100 8.27 1.49 2.47
N ARG A 101 8.42 2.80 2.69
CA ARG A 101 9.04 3.32 3.91
C ARG A 101 8.20 2.97 5.15
N LEU A 102 8.82 3.11 6.31
CA LEU A 102 8.14 3.03 7.59
C LEU A 102 7.20 4.24 7.78
N PHE A 103 5.94 3.96 8.11
CA PHE A 103 4.95 4.92 8.58
C PHE A 103 4.94 4.85 10.10
N THR A 104 5.42 5.91 10.75
CA THR A 104 5.63 5.95 12.20
C THR A 104 4.65 6.84 12.92
N GLY A 105 4.36 6.54 14.19
CA GLY A 105 3.61 7.43 15.07
C GLY A 105 2.09 7.39 14.83
N ASN A 106 1.59 6.34 14.19
CA ASN A 106 0.16 6.13 14.02
C ASN A 106 -0.45 5.80 15.38
N LYS A 107 -1.49 6.52 15.78
CA LYS A 107 -2.11 6.37 17.09
C LYS A 107 -3.28 5.41 17.02
N TRP A 108 -3.45 4.59 18.04
CA TRP A 108 -4.66 3.80 18.27
C TRP A 108 -5.15 4.01 19.70
N GLY A 109 -6.44 3.74 19.92
CA GLY A 109 -6.99 3.75 21.25
C GLY A 109 -8.45 3.35 21.29
N THR A 110 -8.90 2.94 22.46
CA THR A 110 -10.27 2.52 22.71
C THR A 110 -11.18 3.75 22.78
N ALA A 111 -12.11 3.89 21.84
CA ALA A 111 -13.12 4.96 21.92
C ALA A 111 -14.05 4.78 23.14
N ASN A 112 -14.54 3.55 23.32
CA ASN A 112 -15.33 3.15 24.48
C ASN A 112 -14.46 2.35 25.46
N PRO A 113 -14.66 2.48 26.79
CA PRO A 113 -13.97 1.65 27.74
C PRO A 113 -14.30 0.17 27.55
N ILE A 114 -13.29 -0.68 27.68
CA ILE A 114 -13.41 -2.13 27.74
C ILE A 114 -13.85 -2.50 29.15
N MET A 115 -14.96 -3.22 29.27
CA MET A 115 -15.44 -3.77 30.53
C MET A 115 -14.68 -5.07 30.82
N MET A 116 -14.00 -5.18 31.95
CA MET A 116 -13.34 -6.42 32.36
C MET A 116 -13.57 -6.72 33.84
N ARG A 117 -13.40 -8.00 34.21
CA ARG A 117 -13.43 -8.43 35.61
C ARG A 117 -12.00 -8.51 36.12
N ASP A 118 -11.73 -7.71 37.13
CA ASP A 118 -10.49 -7.62 37.88
C ASP A 118 -10.62 -8.37 39.21
N GLN A 119 -9.52 -8.96 39.68
CA GLN A 119 -9.52 -9.79 40.88
C GLN A 119 -9.57 -8.97 42.17
N ASP A 120 -9.01 -7.75 42.14
CA ASP A 120 -8.90 -6.87 43.30
C ASP A 120 -10.06 -5.87 43.37
N PHE A 121 -10.51 -5.39 42.21
CA PHE A 121 -11.50 -4.31 42.10
C PHE A 121 -12.87 -4.73 41.57
N GLY A 122 -13.06 -6.00 41.19
CA GLY A 122 -14.33 -6.49 40.64
C GLY A 122 -14.54 -6.03 39.20
N ILE A 123 -15.68 -5.43 38.85
CA ILE A 123 -15.92 -4.99 37.47
C ILE A 123 -15.30 -3.61 37.25
N VAL A 124 -14.36 -3.52 36.31
CA VAL A 124 -13.63 -2.29 36.00
C VAL A 124 -13.79 -1.89 34.53
N ARG A 125 -13.54 -0.60 34.26
CA ARG A 125 -13.59 0.01 32.93
C ARG A 125 -12.20 0.46 32.54
N VAL A 126 -11.61 -0.18 31.55
CA VAL A 126 -10.25 0.11 31.10
C VAL A 126 -10.28 0.80 29.75
N ARG A 127 -9.44 1.82 29.58
CA ARG A 127 -9.13 2.40 28.27
C ARG A 127 -7.67 2.17 27.97
N ALA A 128 -7.38 1.89 26.71
CA ALA A 128 -6.02 1.72 26.23
C ALA A 128 -5.76 2.67 25.07
N PHE A 129 -4.54 3.18 25.02
CA PHE A 129 -4.02 4.03 23.96
C PHE A 129 -2.60 3.59 23.66
N GLY A 130 -2.22 3.70 22.39
CA GLY A 130 -0.86 3.36 21.98
C GLY A 130 -0.54 3.90 20.61
N THR A 131 0.64 3.53 20.14
CA THR A 131 1.11 3.83 18.80
C THR A 131 1.52 2.55 18.10
N TYR A 132 1.41 2.54 16.78
CA TYR A 132 1.92 1.47 15.95
C TYR A 132 2.64 2.05 14.73
N ASP A 133 3.65 1.33 14.27
CA ASP A 133 4.38 1.63 13.06
C ASP A 133 4.15 0.49 12.07
N PHE A 134 4.07 0.82 10.78
CA PHE A 134 3.91 -0.21 9.75
C PHE A 134 4.65 0.18 8.47
N ARG A 135 4.89 -0.81 7.63
CA ARG A 135 5.38 -0.62 6.26
C ARG A 135 4.70 -1.63 5.35
N VAL A 136 4.56 -1.30 4.08
CA VAL A 136 4.07 -2.26 3.08
C VAL A 136 5.20 -3.20 2.69
N SER A 137 5.03 -4.49 2.95
CA SER A 137 5.96 -5.55 2.56
C SER A 137 5.56 -6.27 1.27
N ASP A 138 4.25 -6.41 1.03
CA ASP A 138 3.69 -7.02 -0.18
C ASP A 138 2.74 -6.02 -0.87
N PRO A 139 3.21 -5.34 -1.93
CA PRO A 139 2.40 -4.40 -2.70
C PRO A 139 1.17 -5.04 -3.36
N LYS A 140 1.27 -6.28 -3.85
CA LYS A 140 0.14 -6.95 -4.53
C LYS A 140 -0.96 -7.27 -3.55
N LEU A 141 -0.60 -7.82 -2.39
CA LEU A 141 -1.57 -8.12 -1.33
C LEU A 141 -2.22 -6.84 -0.80
N MET A 142 -1.43 -5.78 -0.59
CA MET A 142 -1.95 -4.49 -0.12
C MET A 142 -2.94 -3.89 -1.12
N LEU A 143 -2.60 -3.88 -2.41
CA LEU A 143 -3.51 -3.40 -3.45
C LEU A 143 -4.76 -4.28 -3.56
N LYS A 144 -4.64 -5.60 -3.42
CA LYS A 144 -5.77 -6.52 -3.56
C LYS A 144 -6.76 -6.43 -2.40
N GLU A 145 -6.26 -6.46 -1.18
CA GLU A 145 -7.09 -6.68 0.02
C GLU A 145 -7.35 -5.39 0.82
N VAL A 146 -6.56 -4.32 0.59
CA VAL A 146 -6.63 -3.08 1.38
C VAL A 146 -7.03 -1.89 0.52
N ALA A 147 -6.19 -1.49 -0.45
CA ALA A 147 -6.45 -0.29 -1.26
C ALA A 147 -7.48 -0.53 -2.38
N GLY A 148 -7.62 -1.77 -2.86
CA GLY A 148 -8.46 -2.11 -4.00
C GLY A 148 -8.06 -1.34 -5.27
N SER A 149 -9.06 -0.78 -5.95
CA SER A 149 -8.88 0.05 -7.14
C SER A 149 -8.78 1.55 -6.85
N ASP A 150 -8.55 1.94 -5.59
CA ASP A 150 -8.41 3.33 -5.20
C ASP A 150 -7.22 3.98 -5.94
N ARG A 151 -7.44 5.21 -6.40
CA ARG A 151 -6.43 5.99 -7.11
C ARG A 151 -5.40 6.60 -6.17
N ASN A 152 -5.79 6.95 -4.95
CA ASN A 152 -4.91 7.63 -4.01
C ASN A 152 -5.28 7.23 -2.59
N PHE A 153 -4.81 6.05 -2.20
CA PHE A 153 -5.10 5.48 -0.89
C PHE A 153 -4.21 6.15 0.16
N ARG A 154 -4.84 6.82 1.13
CA ARG A 154 -4.17 7.64 2.14
C ARG A 154 -4.09 6.97 3.50
N LEU A 155 -3.21 7.52 4.33
CA LEU A 155 -2.93 7.04 5.67
C LEU A 155 -4.12 7.10 6.62
N ASP A 156 -4.97 8.11 6.51
CA ASP A 156 -6.17 8.28 7.36
C ASP A 156 -7.20 7.17 7.13
N GLU A 157 -7.43 6.80 5.87
CA GLU A 157 -8.30 5.69 5.49
C GLU A 157 -7.79 4.35 6.07
N PHE A 158 -6.48 4.12 5.99
CA PHE A 158 -5.86 2.95 6.59
C PHE A 158 -5.90 2.97 8.13
N THR A 159 -5.65 4.14 8.73
CA THR A 159 -5.53 4.29 10.18
C THR A 159 -6.83 3.96 10.90
N GLU A 160 -7.97 4.33 10.32
CA GLU A 160 -9.30 4.06 10.90
C GLU A 160 -9.58 2.55 10.97
N THR A 161 -9.29 1.84 9.89
CA THR A 161 -9.43 0.38 9.80
C THR A 161 -8.49 -0.32 10.78
N MET A 162 -7.23 0.09 10.83
CA MET A 162 -6.23 -0.49 11.73
C MET A 162 -6.53 -0.23 13.20
N ARG A 163 -6.99 0.99 13.56
CA ARG A 163 -7.40 1.31 14.94
C ARG A 163 -8.46 0.33 15.42
N SER A 164 -9.49 0.10 14.61
CA SER A 164 -10.60 -0.80 14.94
C SER A 164 -10.10 -2.23 15.16
N ARG A 165 -9.19 -2.71 14.30
CA ARG A 165 -8.62 -4.05 14.40
C ARG A 165 -7.71 -4.23 15.63
N ILE A 166 -6.83 -3.26 15.91
CA ILE A 166 -5.95 -3.29 17.08
C ILE A 166 -6.79 -3.28 18.37
N VAL A 167 -7.82 -2.44 18.45
CA VAL A 167 -8.73 -2.40 19.62
C VAL A 167 -9.40 -3.75 19.84
N SER A 168 -9.84 -4.43 18.78
CA SER A 168 -10.45 -5.77 18.89
C SER A 168 -9.46 -6.79 19.46
N ILE A 169 -8.28 -6.93 18.83
CA ILE A 169 -7.26 -7.91 19.25
C ILE A 169 -6.79 -7.61 20.69
N PHE A 170 -6.57 -6.35 21.02
CA PHE A 170 -6.20 -5.94 22.36
C PHE A 170 -7.27 -6.26 23.40
N SER A 171 -8.54 -6.03 23.09
CA SER A 171 -9.65 -6.34 24.01
C SER A 171 -9.72 -7.84 24.30
N ASP A 172 -9.55 -8.68 23.26
CA ASP A 172 -9.56 -10.13 23.38
C ASP A 172 -8.34 -10.65 24.17
N ALA A 173 -7.15 -10.08 23.93
CA ALA A 173 -5.93 -10.41 24.66
C ALA A 173 -6.05 -10.03 26.15
N LEU A 174 -6.54 -8.83 26.46
CA LEU A 174 -6.73 -8.35 27.83
C LEU A 174 -7.74 -9.22 28.59
N ALA A 175 -8.86 -9.59 27.95
CA ALA A 175 -9.86 -10.46 28.55
C ALA A 175 -9.32 -11.87 28.83
N SER A 176 -8.48 -12.40 27.94
CA SER A 176 -7.92 -13.75 28.03
C SER A 176 -6.79 -13.85 29.06
N ALA A 177 -5.97 -12.82 29.20
CA ALA A 177 -4.80 -12.83 30.07
C ALA A 177 -5.15 -12.80 31.57
N LYS A 178 -6.35 -12.33 31.95
CA LYS A 178 -6.82 -12.20 33.34
C LYS A 178 -5.85 -11.46 34.27
N ILE A 179 -5.07 -10.54 33.71
CA ILE A 179 -4.09 -9.73 34.43
C ILE A 179 -4.83 -8.65 35.22
N PRO A 180 -4.56 -8.48 36.54
CA PRO A 180 -5.08 -7.36 37.30
C PRO A 180 -4.66 -6.02 36.68
N VAL A 181 -5.55 -5.03 36.69
CA VAL A 181 -5.33 -3.74 36.00
C VAL A 181 -4.06 -3.03 36.47
N LEU A 182 -3.69 -3.18 37.75
CA LEU A 182 -2.46 -2.61 38.30
C LEU A 182 -1.19 -3.25 37.73
N ASP A 183 -1.27 -4.51 37.33
CA ASP A 183 -0.16 -5.28 36.75
C ASP A 183 -0.07 -5.11 35.23
N VAL A 184 -1.10 -4.56 34.57
CA VAL A 184 -1.06 -4.28 33.13
C VAL A 184 0.07 -3.27 32.82
N ALA A 185 0.26 -2.28 33.69
CA ALA A 185 1.29 -1.26 33.50
C ALA A 185 2.72 -1.82 33.64
N THR A 186 2.91 -2.88 34.43
CA THR A 186 4.22 -3.54 34.59
C THR A 186 4.48 -4.59 33.51
N ARG A 187 3.45 -5.00 32.77
CA ARG A 187 3.50 -6.03 31.71
C ARG A 187 3.24 -5.49 30.30
N TYR A 188 3.43 -4.20 30.06
CA TYR A 188 3.16 -3.58 28.75
C TYR A 188 3.85 -4.30 27.58
N GLN A 189 5.06 -4.83 27.79
CA GLN A 189 5.79 -5.54 26.75
C GLN A 189 5.16 -6.91 26.42
N GLU A 190 4.77 -7.69 27.43
CA GLU A 190 4.08 -8.98 27.22
C GLU A 190 2.73 -8.77 26.51
N VAL A 191 1.99 -7.73 26.89
CA VAL A 191 0.73 -7.37 26.22
C VAL A 191 0.97 -6.90 24.79
N GLY A 192 2.07 -6.19 24.54
CA GLY A 192 2.47 -5.77 23.19
C GLY A 192 2.91 -6.91 22.28
N GLU A 193 3.60 -7.93 22.82
CA GLU A 193 4.03 -9.12 22.07
C GLU A 193 2.87 -10.05 21.67
N ALA A 194 1.73 -9.95 22.37
CA ALA A 194 0.52 -10.72 22.06
C ALA A 194 -0.35 -10.11 20.93
N LEU A 195 -0.01 -8.92 20.42
CA LEU A 195 -0.71 -8.20 19.35
C LEU A 195 -0.08 -8.46 17.98
#